data_AF-M5S1Z1-F1
#
_entry.id   AF-M5S1Z1-F1
#
_cell.length_a   1.000
_cell.length_b   1.000
_cell.length_c   1.000
_cell.angle_alpha   90.00
_cell.angle_beta   90.00
_cell.angle_gamma   90.00
#
_symmetry.space_group_name_H-M   'P 1'
#
loop_
_entity.id
_entity.type
_entity.pdbx_description
1 polymer ?
#
loop_
_entity_poly.entity_id
_entity_poly.type
_entity_poly.pdbx_seq_one_letter_code
_entity_poly.pdbx_strand_id
1 'polypeptide(L)'
;MPTKTKQPKRRKRPGNQGERTKESLAKPKIKIEGLKYFAMLKPLLEHLHEHECQRDTAGNRTLHYDQYCMLVLLYVLNATVSSLRAISQASELTKVRDKLGNEKASLGSLSEAGGLFSADLLKPIIEALSAQVNDAAPDPRLSSIK
;
A
#
# COMPACT_ATOMS: atom_id res chain seq x y z
N MET A 1 44.83 -49.64 30.48
CA MET A 1 44.05 -49.78 29.23
C MET A 1 43.28 -48.50 28.96
N PRO A 2 43.56 -47.74 27.89
CA PRO A 2 42.74 -46.58 27.54
C PRO A 2 41.65 -46.99 26.53
N THR A 3 40.40 -46.80 26.90
CA THR A 3 39.22 -47.04 26.07
C THR A 3 39.10 -45.96 25.00
N LYS A 4 39.15 -46.35 23.73
CA LYS A 4 38.90 -45.47 22.58
C LYS A 4 37.41 -45.13 22.53
N THR A 5 37.04 -43.92 22.96
CA THR A 5 35.70 -43.38 22.76
C THR A 5 35.48 -43.10 21.27
N LYS A 6 34.73 -43.97 20.57
CA LYS A 6 34.30 -43.73 19.18
C LYS A 6 33.35 -42.54 19.16
N GLN A 7 33.76 -41.43 18.54
CA GLN A 7 32.86 -40.33 18.23
C GLN A 7 31.78 -40.78 17.23
N PRO A 8 30.50 -40.38 17.39
CA PRO A 8 29.45 -40.77 16.47
C PRO A 8 29.65 -40.08 15.12
N LYS A 9 29.56 -40.85 14.02
CA LYS A 9 29.62 -40.32 12.65
C LYS A 9 28.52 -39.29 12.44
N ARG A 10 28.91 -38.04 12.14
CA ARG A 10 28.02 -36.97 11.65
C ARG A 10 27.18 -37.51 10.48
N ARG A 11 25.86 -37.62 10.67
CA ARG A 11 24.92 -37.86 9.56
C ARG A 11 25.06 -36.70 8.56
N LYS A 12 25.39 -37.00 7.30
CA LYS A 12 25.30 -36.03 6.20
C LYS A 12 23.84 -35.58 6.11
N ARG A 13 23.60 -34.26 6.20
CA ARG A 13 22.30 -33.69 5.84
C ARG A 13 22.05 -34.01 4.36
N PRO A 14 20.87 -34.54 3.97
CA PRO A 14 20.56 -34.71 2.56
C PRO A 14 20.64 -33.34 1.90
N GLY A 15 21.41 -33.26 0.81
CA GLY A 15 21.52 -32.05 0.01
C GLY A 15 20.13 -31.65 -0.43
N ASN A 16 19.71 -30.45 -0.05
CA ASN A 16 18.43 -29.89 -0.47
C ASN A 16 18.54 -29.54 -1.96
N GLN A 17 18.32 -30.54 -2.80
CA GLN A 17 17.91 -30.37 -4.19
C GLN A 17 16.54 -29.71 -4.15
N GLY A 18 16.55 -28.39 -4.15
CA GLY A 18 15.41 -27.54 -4.40
C GLY A 18 15.85 -26.51 -5.42
N GLU A 19 16.05 -26.95 -6.66
CA GLU A 19 15.88 -26.07 -7.80
C GLU A 19 14.50 -25.45 -7.64
N ARG A 20 14.45 -24.20 -7.16
CA ARG A 20 13.24 -23.40 -7.23
C ARG A 20 13.00 -23.16 -8.70
N THR A 21 12.26 -24.06 -9.32
CA THR A 21 11.65 -23.88 -10.63
C THR A 21 11.02 -22.49 -10.62
N LYS A 22 11.43 -21.65 -11.57
CA LYS A 22 10.89 -20.30 -11.78
C LYS A 22 9.47 -20.38 -12.36
N GLU A 23 8.64 -21.24 -11.80
CA GLU A 23 7.30 -21.55 -12.31
C GLU A 23 6.25 -20.93 -11.40
N SER A 24 5.66 -19.86 -11.94
CA SER A 24 4.37 -19.28 -11.58
C SER A 24 4.28 -18.47 -10.27
N LEU A 25 4.96 -17.33 -10.22
CA LEU A 25 4.33 -16.16 -9.61
C LEU A 25 3.23 -15.69 -10.58
N ALA A 26 2.10 -16.40 -10.60
CA ALA A 26 0.89 -15.91 -11.22
C ALA A 26 0.53 -14.62 -10.50
N LYS A 27 0.97 -13.48 -11.05
CA LYS A 27 0.62 -12.16 -10.54
C LYS A 27 -0.90 -12.14 -10.40
N PRO A 28 -1.45 -11.75 -9.24
CA PRO A 28 -2.88 -11.75 -9.06
C PRO A 28 -3.47 -10.84 -10.15
N LYS A 29 -4.36 -11.40 -10.99
CA LYS A 29 -5.08 -10.65 -12.02
C LYS A 29 -6.14 -9.78 -11.35
N ILE A 30 -5.70 -8.80 -10.56
CA ILE A 30 -6.56 -7.79 -9.99
C ILE A 30 -6.78 -6.76 -11.09
N LYS A 31 -8.03 -6.68 -11.57
CA LYS A 31 -8.44 -5.57 -12.43
C LYS A 31 -8.55 -4.33 -11.52
N ILE A 32 -7.82 -3.29 -11.88
CA ILE A 32 -7.77 -2.04 -11.14
C ILE A 32 -8.08 -0.92 -12.11
N GLU A 33 -9.05 -0.11 -11.73
CA GLU A 33 -9.55 1.08 -12.39
C GLU A 33 -9.35 2.31 -11.48
N GLY A 34 -9.60 3.51 -12.01
CA GLY A 34 -9.50 4.74 -11.22
C GLY A 34 -8.09 5.36 -11.09
N LEU A 35 -7.05 4.73 -11.64
CA LEU A 35 -5.67 5.27 -11.60
C LEU A 35 -5.51 6.64 -12.28
N LYS A 36 -6.45 7.03 -13.15
CA LYS A 36 -6.50 8.38 -13.74
C LYS A 36 -6.62 9.48 -12.68
N TYR A 37 -7.27 9.19 -11.56
CA TYR A 37 -7.49 10.15 -10.48
C TYR A 37 -6.24 10.38 -9.62
N PHE A 38 -5.25 9.47 -9.66
CA PHE A 38 -4.02 9.61 -8.86
C PHE A 38 -3.25 10.88 -9.21
N ALA A 39 -3.26 11.28 -10.49
CA ALA A 39 -2.62 12.52 -10.92
C ALA A 39 -3.27 13.77 -10.30
N MET A 40 -4.59 13.75 -10.12
CA MET A 40 -5.35 14.83 -9.47
C MET A 40 -5.17 14.80 -7.95
N LEU A 41 -5.21 13.61 -7.35
CA LEU A 41 -5.21 13.43 -5.90
C LEU A 41 -3.82 13.63 -5.29
N LYS A 42 -2.75 13.34 -6.02
CA LYS A 42 -1.37 13.38 -5.50
C LYS A 42 -0.99 14.75 -4.93
N PRO A 43 -1.15 15.87 -5.65
CA PRO A 43 -0.81 17.19 -5.10
C PRO A 43 -1.65 17.56 -3.86
N LEU A 44 -2.89 17.04 -3.74
CA LEU A 44 -3.73 17.31 -2.56
C LEU A 44 -3.20 16.62 -1.30
N LEU A 45 -2.54 15.47 -1.46
CA LEU A 45 -2.07 14.65 -0.34
C LEU A 45 -0.57 14.83 -0.06
N GLU A 46 0.17 15.51 -0.93
CA GLU A 46 1.64 15.62 -0.86
C GLU A 46 2.13 16.19 0.48
N HIS A 47 1.39 17.14 1.06
CA HIS A 47 1.73 17.71 2.37
C HIS A 47 1.66 16.70 3.53
N LEU A 48 1.01 15.55 3.34
CA LEU A 48 0.94 14.48 4.34
C LEU A 48 2.15 13.54 4.29
N HIS A 49 2.97 13.60 3.24
CA HIS A 49 4.02 12.62 2.98
C HIS A 49 5.02 12.46 4.14
N GLU A 50 5.39 13.57 4.77
CA GLU A 50 6.34 13.60 5.89
C GLU A 50 5.71 13.33 7.27
N HIS A 51 4.38 13.22 7.34
CA HIS A 51 3.68 12.99 8.60
C HIS A 51 4.08 11.64 9.22
N GLU A 52 4.33 11.62 10.54
CA GLU A 52 4.85 10.47 11.32
C GLU A 52 6.20 9.89 10.84
N CYS A 53 6.93 10.56 9.94
CA CYS A 53 8.26 10.07 9.51
C CYS A 53 9.30 10.15 10.64
N GLN A 54 9.13 11.07 11.59
CA GLN A 54 10.02 11.25 12.74
C GLN A 54 10.06 10.03 13.68
N ARG A 55 9.03 9.17 13.62
CA ARG A 55 8.94 7.96 14.43
C ARG A 55 9.76 6.80 13.86
N ASP A 56 10.15 6.88 12.59
CA ASP A 56 11.00 5.88 11.94
C ASP A 56 12.48 6.09 12.30
N THR A 57 12.92 5.48 13.40
CA THR A 57 14.32 5.50 13.82
C THR A 57 15.22 4.65 12.91
N ALA A 58 14.66 3.64 12.22
CA ALA A 58 15.41 2.69 11.42
C ALA A 58 15.63 3.16 9.97
N GLY A 59 14.88 4.17 9.52
CA GLY A 59 14.95 4.71 8.16
C GLY A 59 14.53 3.69 7.10
N ASN A 60 13.74 2.68 7.48
CA ASN A 60 13.32 1.58 6.61
C ASN A 60 11.85 1.66 6.22
N ARG A 61 11.18 2.76 6.55
CA ARG A 61 9.80 3.01 6.15
C ARG A 61 9.70 3.22 4.64
N THR A 62 8.91 2.37 4.00
CA THR A 62 8.64 2.44 2.55
C THR A 62 7.24 2.95 2.23
N LEU A 63 6.35 3.06 3.24
CA LEU A 63 4.97 3.49 3.08
C LEU A 63 4.74 4.82 3.79
N HIS A 64 4.44 5.86 3.03
CA HIS A 64 4.11 7.20 3.52
C HIS A 64 2.60 7.42 3.61
N TYR A 65 2.19 8.52 4.26
CA TYR A 65 0.77 8.76 4.54
C TYR A 65 -0.04 9.03 3.26
N ASP A 66 0.46 9.91 2.40
CA ASP A 66 -0.11 10.17 1.07
C ASP A 66 -0.29 8.88 0.25
N GLN A 67 0.71 8.00 0.26
CA GLN A 67 0.67 6.71 -0.42
C GLN A 67 -0.36 5.76 0.19
N TYR A 68 -0.48 5.73 1.52
CA TYR A 68 -1.50 4.97 2.20
C TYR A 68 -2.91 5.46 1.85
N CYS A 69 -3.15 6.77 1.87
CA CYS A 69 -4.41 7.37 1.45
C CYS A 69 -4.77 6.99 0.00
N MET A 70 -3.80 7.02 -0.91
CA MET A 70 -4.00 6.58 -2.30
C MET A 70 -4.39 5.11 -2.42
N LEU A 71 -3.78 4.23 -1.60
CA LEU A 71 -4.13 2.81 -1.55
C LEU A 71 -5.54 2.58 -0.97
N VAL A 72 -5.95 3.38 0.02
CA VAL A 72 -7.33 3.38 0.54
C VAL A 72 -8.32 3.86 -0.51
N LEU A 73 -8.01 4.93 -1.25
CA LEU A 73 -8.84 5.39 -2.36
C LEU A 73 -8.94 4.34 -3.48
N LEU A 74 -7.86 3.60 -3.73
CA LEU A 74 -7.87 2.48 -4.66
C LEU A 74 -8.86 1.38 -4.24
N TYR A 75 -8.89 1.05 -2.93
CA TYR A 75 -9.88 0.15 -2.33
C TYR A 75 -11.31 0.68 -2.54
N VAL A 76 -11.56 1.97 -2.26
CA VAL A 76 -12.90 2.57 -2.43
C VAL A 76 -13.37 2.53 -3.88
N LEU A 77 -12.47 2.76 -4.83
CA LEU A 77 -12.79 2.78 -6.27
C LEU A 77 -12.92 1.38 -6.88
N ASN A 78 -12.49 0.33 -6.20
CA ASN A 78 -12.45 -1.02 -6.75
C ASN A 78 -12.96 -2.04 -5.71
N ALA A 79 -14.24 -2.43 -5.81
CA ALA A 79 -14.84 -3.42 -4.93
C ALA A 79 -14.13 -4.80 -4.91
N THR A 80 -13.30 -5.08 -5.93
CA THR A 80 -12.45 -6.29 -6.01
C THR A 80 -11.26 -6.25 -5.06
N VAL A 81 -10.84 -5.05 -4.63
CA VAL A 81 -9.77 -4.82 -3.67
C VAL A 81 -10.43 -4.58 -2.32
N SER A 82 -10.94 -5.63 -1.67
CA SER A 82 -11.76 -5.49 -0.45
C SER A 82 -11.06 -5.90 0.85
N SER A 83 -9.75 -6.17 0.82
CA SER A 83 -8.98 -6.57 2.00
C SER A 83 -7.59 -5.95 2.02
N LEU A 84 -6.97 -5.85 3.21
CA LEU A 84 -5.57 -5.39 3.35
C LEU A 84 -4.59 -6.22 2.51
N ARG A 85 -4.85 -7.53 2.38
CA ARG A 85 -4.02 -8.39 1.53
C ARG A 85 -4.22 -8.10 0.04
N ALA A 86 -5.45 -7.81 -0.39
CA ALA A 86 -5.73 -7.37 -1.75
C ALA A 86 -5.09 -5.99 -2.03
N ILE A 87 -5.08 -5.07 -1.05
CA ILE A 87 -4.38 -3.77 -1.16
C ILE A 87 -2.87 -3.97 -1.31
N SER A 88 -2.27 -4.85 -0.49
CA SER A 88 -0.85 -5.18 -0.60
C SER A 88 -0.53 -5.78 -1.98
N GLN A 89 -1.34 -6.71 -2.47
CA GLN A 89 -1.18 -7.27 -3.82
C GLN A 89 -1.39 -6.22 -4.93
N ALA A 90 -2.36 -5.32 -4.77
CA ALA A 90 -2.60 -4.23 -5.71
C ALA A 90 -1.38 -3.29 -5.78
N SER A 91 -0.73 -3.03 -4.65
CA SER A 91 0.50 -2.22 -4.60
C SER A 91 1.68 -2.86 -5.36
N GLU A 92 1.68 -4.17 -5.59
CA GLU A 92 2.72 -4.86 -6.37
C GLU A 92 2.55 -4.70 -7.90
N LEU A 93 1.38 -4.26 -8.35
CA LEU A 93 1.14 -4.10 -9.78
C LEU A 93 1.98 -2.94 -10.33
N THR A 94 2.70 -3.18 -11.43
CA THR A 94 3.60 -2.18 -12.05
C THR A 94 2.89 -0.85 -12.27
N LYS A 95 1.68 -0.86 -12.86
CA LYS A 95 0.86 0.34 -13.07
C LYS A 95 0.52 1.15 -11.81
N VAL A 96 0.45 0.48 -10.64
CA VAL A 96 0.17 1.12 -9.36
C VAL A 96 1.46 1.68 -8.77
N ARG A 97 2.55 0.91 -8.79
CA ARG A 97 3.88 1.36 -8.38
C ARG A 97 4.35 2.59 -9.16
N ASP A 98 4.19 2.58 -10.48
CA ASP A 98 4.58 3.69 -11.35
C ASP A 98 3.83 4.99 -11.02
N LYS A 99 2.62 4.89 -10.44
CA LYS A 99 1.81 6.05 -10.04
C LYS A 99 2.05 6.49 -8.60
N LEU A 100 2.28 5.54 -7.69
CA LEU A 100 2.56 5.84 -6.27
C LEU A 100 4.02 6.26 -6.03
N GLY A 101 4.96 5.82 -6.87
CA GLY A 101 6.40 5.99 -6.63
C GLY A 101 6.93 5.11 -5.48
N ASN A 102 6.15 4.13 -5.04
CA ASN A 102 6.46 3.20 -3.96
C ASN A 102 6.72 1.80 -4.53
N GLU A 103 7.59 1.06 -3.86
CA GLU A 103 7.61 -0.40 -3.94
C GLU A 103 6.33 -1.04 -3.36
N LYS A 104 6.38 -2.34 -3.11
CA LYS A 104 5.29 -3.05 -2.44
C LYS A 104 5.04 -2.48 -1.04
N ALA A 105 3.78 -2.15 -0.75
CA ALA A 105 3.31 -1.93 0.62
C ALA A 105 3.18 -3.27 1.36
N SER A 106 3.95 -3.46 2.41
CA SER A 106 3.89 -4.69 3.22
C SER A 106 2.57 -4.76 4.01
N LEU A 107 2.08 -5.97 4.29
CA LEU A 107 0.87 -6.15 5.08
C LEU A 107 1.03 -5.63 6.52
N GLY A 108 2.23 -5.75 7.10
CA GLY A 108 2.54 -5.19 8.42
C GLY A 108 2.44 -3.66 8.43
N SER A 109 3.08 -3.00 7.46
CA SER A 109 3.03 -1.54 7.31
C SER A 109 1.61 -1.03 7.11
N LEU A 110 0.80 -1.75 6.31
CA LEU A 110 -0.61 -1.40 6.08
C LEU A 110 -1.46 -1.57 7.34
N SER A 111 -1.21 -2.60 8.14
CA SER A 111 -1.92 -2.84 9.41
C SER A 111 -1.57 -1.81 10.47
N GLU A 112 -0.32 -1.35 10.51
CA GLU A 112 0.14 -0.30 11.41
C GLU A 112 -0.37 1.09 10.98
N ALA A 113 -0.36 1.37 9.68
CA ALA A 113 -0.76 2.66 9.10
C ALA A 113 -2.15 3.13 9.57
N GLY A 114 -3.11 2.21 9.72
CA GLY A 114 -4.47 2.54 10.15
C GLY A 114 -4.57 3.07 11.58
N GLY A 115 -3.62 2.74 12.46
CA GLY A 115 -3.54 3.31 13.82
C GLY A 115 -2.54 4.47 13.92
N LEU A 116 -1.58 4.54 13.01
CA LEU A 116 -0.52 5.54 13.02
C LEU A 116 -0.96 6.88 12.39
N PHE A 117 -1.72 6.83 11.30
CA PHE A 117 -2.10 8.05 10.58
C PHE A 117 -3.48 8.55 11.01
N SER A 118 -3.53 9.79 11.53
CA SER A 118 -4.80 10.40 11.95
C SER A 118 -5.60 10.91 10.76
N ALA A 119 -6.82 10.40 10.60
CA ALA A 119 -7.78 10.86 9.59
C ALA A 119 -8.17 12.34 9.73
N ASP A 120 -7.95 12.97 10.89
CA ASP A 120 -8.24 14.38 11.11
C ASP A 120 -7.45 15.30 10.16
N LEU A 121 -6.27 14.85 9.71
CA LEU A 121 -5.42 15.60 8.79
C LEU A 121 -6.00 15.69 7.37
N LEU A 122 -7.03 14.90 7.06
CA LEU A 122 -7.76 15.01 5.80
C LEU A 122 -8.86 16.08 5.85
N LYS A 123 -9.28 16.53 7.04
CA LYS A 123 -10.34 17.54 7.18
C LYS A 123 -10.03 18.85 6.44
N PRO A 124 -8.83 19.45 6.55
CA PRO A 124 -8.51 20.68 5.84
C PRO A 124 -8.55 20.52 4.31
N ILE A 125 -8.15 19.35 3.81
CA ILE A 125 -8.22 19.03 2.37
C ILE A 125 -9.69 19.01 1.92
N ILE A 126 -10.55 18.34 2.69
CA ILE A 126 -12.00 18.25 2.39
C ILE A 126 -12.66 19.63 2.47
N GLU A 127 -12.30 20.46 3.46
CA GLU A 127 -12.80 21.82 3.58
C GLU A 127 -12.38 22.68 2.38
N ALA A 128 -11.10 22.63 1.98
CA ALA A 128 -10.59 23.34 0.82
C ALA A 128 -11.29 22.91 -0.49
N LEU A 129 -11.53 21.61 -0.66
CA LEU A 129 -12.30 21.10 -1.79
C LEU A 129 -13.77 21.53 -1.74
N SER A 130 -14.38 21.54 -0.56
CA SER A 130 -15.78 21.96 -0.39
C SER A 130 -15.98 23.44 -0.72
N ALA A 131 -15.03 24.29 -0.35
CA ALA A 131 -15.05 25.71 -0.72
C ALA A 131 -15.04 25.90 -2.24
N GLN A 132 -14.16 25.18 -2.95
CA GLN A 132 -14.09 25.23 -4.42
C GLN A 132 -15.40 24.81 -5.10
N VAL A 133 -16.13 23.85 -4.51
CA VAL A 133 -17.43 23.41 -5.05
C VAL A 133 -18.52 24.45 -4.80
N ASN A 134 -18.54 25.09 -3.63
CA ASN A 134 -19.55 26.11 -3.31
C ASN A 134 -19.40 27.39 -4.15
N ASP A 135 -18.17 27.73 -4.53
CA ASP A 135 -17.90 28.85 -5.44
C ASP A 135 -18.26 28.53 -6.90
N ALA A 136 -18.51 27.26 -7.23
CA ALA A 136 -18.94 26.85 -8.56
C ALA A 136 -20.45 27.08 -8.74
N ALA A 137 -20.85 27.54 -9.93
CA ALA A 137 -22.27 27.66 -10.26
C ALA A 137 -22.96 26.28 -10.13
N PRO A 138 -24.18 26.21 -9.54
CA PRO A 138 -24.92 24.96 -9.43
C PRO A 138 -25.10 24.31 -10.81
N ASP A 139 -24.85 23.00 -10.91
CA ASP A 139 -25.06 22.28 -12.18
C ASP A 139 -26.54 22.42 -12.59
N PRO A 140 -26.84 22.94 -13.80
CA PRO A 140 -28.21 23.09 -14.29
C PRO A 140 -29.04 21.80 -14.20
N ARG A 141 -28.40 20.62 -14.25
CA ARG A 141 -29.07 19.32 -14.13
C ARG A 141 -29.62 19.05 -12.73
N LEU A 142 -29.09 19.72 -11.71
CA LEU A 142 -29.52 19.60 -10.31
C LEU A 142 -30.63 20.60 -9.96
N SER A 143 -30.98 21.52 -10.87
CA SER A 143 -32.01 22.55 -10.64
C SER A 143 -33.42 22.00 -10.41
N SER A 144 -33.69 20.75 -10.83
CA SER A 144 -35.00 20.10 -10.72
C SER A 144 -35.15 19.20 -9.49
N ILE A 145 -34.08 19.00 -8.71
CA ILE A 145 -34.08 18.13 -7.53
C ILE A 145 -34.19 19.04 -6.30
N LYS A 146 -35.36 18.97 -5.62
CA LYS A 146 -35.64 19.68 -4.36
C LYS A 146 -35.11 18.92 -3.15
#